data_AF-A0A3E2GS97-F1
#
_entry.id   AF-A0A3E2GS97-F1
#
_cell.length_a   1.000
_cell.length_b   1.000
_cell.length_c   1.000
_cell.angle_alpha   90.00
_cell.angle_beta   90.00
_cell.angle_gamma   90.00
#
_symmetry.space_group_name_H-M   'P 1'
#
loop_
_entity.id
_entity.type
_entity.pdbx_description
1 polymer ?
#
loop_
_entity_poly.entity_id
_entity_poly.type
_entity_poly.pdbx_seq_one_letter_code
_entity_poly.pdbx_strand_id
1 'polypeptide(L)'
;MHAKILTCLAALASAAFAAPAPEPALGSIPAVPIPGIQWTVTHLTRNLSTKYLYPLVFDAGTKTNDYYITIHASNTSPQDIDCTITIPVDQPSWYAVPCDGEWAISWGYNQGADSAVMTVLNHQLQQDAWFGYDHVSAIVNQGPVGPNPVYSIGSVSTTSDESEEQ
;
A
#
# COMPACT_ATOMS: atom_id res chain seq x y z
N MET A 1 52.25 60.92 13.95
CA MET A 1 51.67 60.28 12.75
C MET A 1 50.68 59.22 13.20
N HIS A 2 49.45 59.37 12.72
CA HIS A 2 48.28 58.58 13.06
C HIS A 2 48.30 57.22 12.37
N ALA A 3 47.85 56.16 13.04
CA ALA A 3 46.97 55.15 12.47
C ALA A 3 46.36 54.28 13.59
N LYS A 4 45.08 54.51 13.87
CA LYS A 4 44.22 53.60 14.62
C LYS A 4 43.84 52.46 13.67
N ILE A 5 43.99 51.20 14.09
CA ILE A 5 43.40 50.06 13.39
C ILE A 5 42.34 49.45 14.31
N LEU A 6 41.11 49.67 13.88
CA LEU A 6 39.86 49.11 14.35
C LEU A 6 39.69 47.77 13.63
N THR A 7 39.50 46.66 14.36
CA THR A 7 39.08 45.40 13.72
C THR A 7 37.89 44.82 14.47
N CYS A 8 36.80 44.69 13.71
CA CYS A 8 35.46 44.35 14.13
C CYS A 8 35.33 42.96 14.77
N LEU A 9 34.53 42.89 15.83
CA LEU A 9 33.82 41.67 16.22
C LEU A 9 32.89 41.25 15.08
N ALA A 10 33.10 40.08 14.50
CA ALA A 10 32.08 39.41 13.71
C ALA A 10 31.15 38.66 14.66
N ALA A 11 29.94 39.20 14.88
CA ALA A 11 28.87 38.47 15.53
C ALA A 11 28.30 37.46 14.53
N LEU A 12 28.48 36.15 14.79
CA LEU A 12 27.75 35.10 14.10
C LEU A 12 26.30 35.12 14.59
N ALA A 13 25.39 35.67 13.78
CA ALA A 13 23.96 35.49 13.98
C ALA A 13 23.59 34.05 13.60
N SER A 14 23.31 33.20 14.59
CA SER A 14 22.68 31.90 14.38
C SER A 14 21.26 32.12 13.86
N ALA A 15 21.05 31.95 12.55
CA ALA A 15 19.71 31.79 12.01
C ALA A 15 19.19 30.42 12.44
N ALA A 16 18.43 30.38 13.53
CA ALA A 16 17.58 29.24 13.81
C ALA A 16 16.52 29.19 12.70
N PHE A 17 16.64 28.23 11.78
CA PHE A 17 15.50 27.83 10.97
C PHE A 17 14.44 27.34 11.94
N ALA A 18 13.45 28.18 12.24
CA ALA A 18 12.23 27.73 12.86
C ALA A 18 11.64 26.70 11.89
N ALA A 19 11.67 25.43 12.29
CA ALA A 19 10.92 24.40 11.60
C ALA A 19 9.45 24.89 11.50
N PRO A 20 8.78 24.71 10.36
CA PRO A 20 7.36 24.98 10.27
C PRO A 20 6.67 24.23 11.42
N ALA A 21 5.83 24.95 12.16
CA ALA A 21 5.02 24.36 13.22
C ALA A 21 4.31 23.11 12.66
N PRO A 22 4.18 22.02 13.44
CA PRO A 22 3.39 20.88 13.00
C PRO A 22 2.01 21.40 12.62
N GLU A 23 1.69 21.30 11.33
CA GLU A 23 0.32 21.47 10.84
C GLU A 23 -0.56 20.59 11.71
N PRO A 24 -1.73 21.07 12.19
CA PRO A 24 -2.68 20.19 12.82
C PRO A 24 -3.01 19.12 11.78
N ALA A 25 -2.54 17.89 12.02
CA ALA A 25 -2.93 16.75 11.23
C ALA A 25 -4.46 16.76 11.18
N LEU A 26 -5.03 17.01 10.01
CA LEU A 26 -6.46 16.84 9.76
C LEU A 26 -6.83 15.50 10.38
N GLY A 27 -7.64 15.56 11.43
CA GLY A 27 -7.95 14.41 12.28
C GLY A 27 -8.37 13.25 11.42
N SER A 28 -7.49 12.26 11.28
CA SER A 28 -7.79 11.04 10.54
C SER A 28 -8.75 10.24 11.41
N ILE A 29 -10.03 10.27 11.06
CA ILE A 29 -11.02 9.44 11.72
C ILE A 29 -10.65 7.98 11.41
N PRO A 30 -10.52 7.11 12.43
CA PRO A 30 -10.16 5.73 12.19
C PRO A 30 -11.27 5.04 11.38
N ALA A 31 -10.89 4.37 10.29
CA ALA A 31 -11.80 3.53 9.55
C ALA A 31 -12.41 2.47 10.49
N VAL A 32 -13.72 2.28 10.45
CA VAL A 32 -14.44 1.34 11.32
C VAL A 32 -14.61 0.01 10.59
N PRO A 33 -14.14 -1.13 11.15
CA PRO A 33 -14.37 -2.44 10.56
C PRO A 33 -15.84 -2.79 10.42
N ILE A 34 -16.23 -3.48 9.35
CA ILE A 34 -17.57 -4.03 9.17
C ILE A 34 -17.73 -5.25 10.08
N PRO A 35 -18.71 -5.26 11.01
CA PRO A 35 -18.87 -6.37 11.94
C PRO A 35 -19.13 -7.71 11.23
N GLY A 36 -18.40 -8.75 11.63
CA GLY A 36 -18.59 -10.11 11.14
C GLY A 36 -18.01 -10.39 9.75
N ILE A 37 -17.35 -9.42 9.11
CA ILE A 37 -16.68 -9.63 7.82
C ILE A 37 -15.17 -9.56 8.01
N GLN A 38 -14.50 -10.65 7.65
CA GLN A 38 -13.06 -10.80 7.69
C GLN A 38 -12.57 -11.59 6.48
N TRP A 39 -11.40 -11.23 5.96
CA TRP A 39 -10.80 -11.90 4.81
C TRP A 39 -9.45 -12.49 5.21
N THR A 40 -9.12 -13.65 4.64
CA THR A 40 -7.81 -14.29 4.79
C THR A 40 -7.21 -14.48 3.40
N VAL A 41 -5.91 -14.26 3.27
CA VAL A 41 -5.19 -14.51 2.02
C VAL A 41 -4.31 -15.72 2.20
N THR A 42 -4.38 -16.64 1.25
CA THR A 42 -3.56 -17.84 1.20
C THR A 42 -2.93 -18.01 -0.18
N HIS A 43 -2.01 -18.96 -0.28
CA HIS A 43 -1.35 -19.36 -1.53
C HIS A 43 -0.63 -18.25 -2.30
N LEU A 44 -0.30 -17.12 -1.67
CA LEU A 44 0.45 -16.03 -2.31
C LEU A 44 1.83 -16.54 -2.76
N THR A 45 1.90 -16.91 -4.04
CA THR A 45 3.07 -17.52 -4.67
C THR A 45 3.55 -16.67 -5.82
N ARG A 46 4.85 -16.40 -5.92
CA ARG A 46 5.47 -15.60 -6.99
C ARG A 46 6.39 -16.45 -7.86
N ASN A 47 6.03 -16.63 -9.13
CA ASN A 47 6.86 -17.33 -10.12
C ASN A 47 7.46 -16.36 -11.13
N LEU A 48 8.76 -16.50 -11.41
CA LEU A 48 9.42 -15.76 -12.48
C LEU A 48 9.17 -16.44 -13.82
N SER A 49 8.67 -15.67 -14.79
CA SER A 49 8.42 -16.13 -16.15
C SER A 49 9.06 -15.17 -17.16
N THR A 50 9.33 -15.67 -18.36
CA THR A 50 9.85 -14.85 -19.47
C THR A 50 8.84 -14.93 -20.61
N LYS A 51 8.22 -13.80 -20.93
CA LYS A 51 7.26 -13.72 -22.05
C LYS A 51 7.99 -13.27 -23.31
N TYR A 52 8.06 -14.15 -24.30
CA TYR A 52 8.60 -13.85 -25.61
C TYR A 52 7.49 -13.34 -26.52
N LEU A 53 7.61 -12.10 -27.00
CA LEU A 53 6.73 -11.58 -28.05
C LEU A 53 7.31 -12.00 -29.40
N TYR A 54 6.65 -12.95 -30.08
CA TYR A 54 7.04 -13.43 -31.42
C TYR A 54 6.16 -12.82 -32.53
N PRO A 55 6.64 -12.71 -33.80
CA PRO A 55 7.96 -13.13 -34.29
C PRO A 55 8.65 -12.11 -35.24
N LEU A 56 9.13 -10.93 -34.81
CA LEU A 56 9.94 -10.09 -35.74
C LEU A 56 11.10 -9.30 -35.12
N VAL A 57 11.41 -9.44 -33.83
CA VAL A 57 12.58 -8.79 -33.24
C VAL A 57 13.24 -9.74 -32.25
N PHE A 58 14.57 -9.80 -32.26
CA PHE A 58 15.39 -10.40 -31.20
C PHE A 58 15.23 -9.57 -29.91
N ASP A 59 14.05 -9.64 -29.31
CA ASP A 59 13.74 -8.91 -28.09
C ASP A 59 14.16 -9.77 -26.90
N ALA A 60 14.88 -9.18 -25.96
CA ALA A 60 15.22 -9.82 -24.68
C ALA A 60 13.90 -9.93 -23.91
N GLY A 61 13.17 -11.04 -24.08
CA GLY A 61 11.79 -11.22 -23.63
C GLY A 61 11.50 -10.59 -22.26
N THR A 62 10.32 -9.96 -22.13
CA THR A 62 9.94 -9.29 -20.89
C THR A 62 9.85 -10.31 -19.76
N LYS A 63 10.63 -10.07 -18.70
CA LYS A 63 10.55 -10.87 -17.47
C LYS A 63 9.34 -10.40 -16.68
N THR A 64 8.54 -11.34 -16.21
CA THR A 64 7.36 -11.10 -15.38
C THR A 64 7.39 -11.92 -14.11
N ASN A 65 6.68 -11.43 -13.11
CA ASN A 65 6.26 -12.16 -11.92
C ASN A 65 4.80 -12.57 -12.09
N ASP A 66 4.53 -13.86 -12.05
CA ASP A 66 3.19 -14.42 -12.00
C ASP A 66 2.84 -14.71 -10.53
N TYR A 67 1.82 -14.00 -10.04
CA TYR A 67 1.30 -14.13 -8.69
C TYR A 67 0.06 -15.02 -8.72
N TYR A 68 0.03 -16.00 -7.83
CA TYR A 68 -1.15 -16.83 -7.54
C TYR A 68 -1.60 -16.48 -6.13
N ILE A 69 -2.88 -16.19 -5.93
CA ILE A 69 -3.42 -15.69 -4.66
C ILE A 69 -4.81 -16.26 -4.47
N THR A 70 -5.12 -16.78 -3.29
CA THR A 70 -6.48 -17.18 -2.91
C THR A 70 -6.97 -16.28 -1.79
N ILE A 71 -8.15 -15.69 -1.95
CA ILE A 71 -8.83 -14.88 -0.92
C ILE A 71 -9.98 -15.71 -0.36
N HIS A 72 -9.99 -15.93 0.94
CA HIS A 72 -11.12 -16.52 1.67
C HIS A 72 -11.94 -15.41 2.32
N ALA A 73 -13.11 -15.13 1.75
CA ALA A 73 -13.99 -14.08 2.24
C ALA A 73 -15.08 -14.64 3.17
N SER A 74 -15.14 -14.17 4.42
CA SER A 74 -16.14 -14.63 5.40
C SER A 74 -17.52 -13.94 5.28
N ASN A 75 -17.94 -13.57 4.06
CA ASN A 75 -19.24 -12.93 3.86
C ASN A 75 -20.40 -13.92 4.21
N THR A 76 -21.65 -13.53 3.98
CA THR A 76 -22.84 -14.37 4.29
C THR A 76 -22.81 -15.78 3.67
N SER A 77 -21.95 -16.03 2.68
CA SER A 77 -21.63 -17.35 2.14
C SER A 77 -20.13 -17.44 1.84
N PRO A 78 -19.32 -18.11 2.68
CA PRO A 78 -17.86 -18.21 2.50
C PRO A 78 -17.49 -18.49 1.04
N GLN A 79 -16.68 -17.60 0.47
CA GLN A 79 -16.26 -17.68 -0.92
C GLN A 79 -14.74 -17.66 -0.99
N ASP A 80 -14.22 -18.56 -1.83
CA ASP A 80 -12.82 -18.59 -2.22
C ASP A 80 -12.69 -17.91 -3.59
N ILE A 81 -11.77 -16.97 -3.71
CA ILE A 81 -11.50 -16.22 -4.94
C ILE A 81 -10.04 -16.44 -5.33
N ASP A 82 -9.83 -17.10 -6.47
CA ASP A 82 -8.50 -17.40 -6.99
C ASP A 82 -8.07 -16.36 -8.03
N CYS A 83 -6.97 -15.67 -7.76
CA CYS A 83 -6.40 -14.64 -8.62
C CYS A 83 -5.12 -15.15 -9.28
N THR A 84 -4.95 -14.85 -10.58
CA THR A 84 -3.67 -14.96 -11.28
C THR A 84 -3.30 -13.60 -11.86
N ILE A 85 -2.20 -13.02 -11.40
CA ILE A 85 -1.77 -11.65 -11.75
C ILE A 85 -0.37 -11.69 -12.32
N THR A 86 -0.17 -11.13 -13.52
CA THR A 86 1.15 -11.05 -14.17
C THR A 86 1.65 -9.61 -14.17
N ILE A 87 2.80 -9.36 -13.55
CA ILE A 87 3.39 -8.02 -13.41
C ILE A 87 4.83 -8.04 -13.94
N PRO A 88 5.27 -7.03 -14.72
CA PRO A 88 6.69 -6.86 -15.07
C PRO A 88 7.62 -6.86 -13.85
N VAL A 89 8.80 -7.48 -13.96
CA VAL A 89 9.74 -7.58 -12.81
C VAL A 89 10.29 -6.25 -12.34
N ASP A 90 10.26 -5.21 -13.18
CA ASP A 90 10.69 -3.85 -12.89
C ASP A 90 9.60 -2.99 -12.23
N GLN A 91 8.43 -3.58 -11.95
CA GLN A 91 7.32 -2.94 -11.24
C GLN A 91 7.14 -3.56 -9.84
N PRO A 92 7.90 -3.07 -8.83
CA PRO A 92 7.83 -3.61 -7.47
C PRO A 92 6.51 -3.31 -6.76
N SER A 93 5.78 -2.28 -7.19
CA SER A 93 4.47 -1.90 -6.67
C SER A 93 3.49 -1.69 -7.82
N TRP A 94 2.23 -2.04 -7.61
CA TRP A 94 1.16 -1.99 -8.60
C TRP A 94 -0.19 -1.83 -7.90
N TYR A 95 -1.19 -1.35 -8.63
CA TYR A 95 -2.47 -0.94 -8.04
C TYR A 95 -3.65 -1.34 -8.90
N ALA A 96 -4.78 -1.62 -8.23
CA ALA A 96 -6.08 -1.92 -8.82
C ALA A 96 -6.03 -2.93 -9.97
N VAL A 97 -5.18 -3.96 -9.83
CA VAL A 97 -5.10 -5.03 -10.82
C VAL A 97 -6.31 -5.94 -10.64
N PRO A 98 -7.14 -6.14 -11.68
CA PRO A 98 -8.33 -6.98 -11.57
C PRO A 98 -7.99 -8.40 -11.10
N CYS A 99 -8.77 -8.87 -10.14
CA CYS A 99 -8.91 -10.27 -9.76
C CYS A 99 -10.35 -10.69 -10.08
N ASP A 100 -10.60 -11.99 -10.26
CA ASP A 100 -11.88 -12.58 -10.66
C ASP A 100 -13.14 -11.75 -10.30
N GLY A 101 -13.95 -11.44 -11.30
CA GLY A 101 -15.16 -10.62 -11.16
C GLY A 101 -14.89 -9.17 -10.73
N GLU A 102 -15.44 -8.79 -9.57
CA GLU A 102 -15.42 -7.43 -9.01
C GLU A 102 -14.29 -7.24 -7.98
N TRP A 103 -13.37 -8.20 -7.91
CA TRP A 103 -12.24 -8.14 -7.01
C TRP A 103 -11.05 -7.44 -7.67
N ALA A 104 -10.24 -6.77 -6.87
CA ALA A 104 -8.98 -6.20 -7.34
C ALA A 104 -7.94 -6.28 -6.24
N ILE A 105 -6.68 -6.32 -6.65
CA ILE A 105 -5.56 -6.36 -5.74
C ILE A 105 -4.62 -5.20 -6.05
N SER A 106 -4.06 -4.61 -5.00
CA SER A 106 -2.93 -3.68 -5.07
C SER A 106 -1.80 -4.20 -4.21
N TRP A 107 -0.57 -3.84 -4.56
CA TRP A 107 0.64 -4.26 -3.87
C TRP A 107 1.60 -3.08 -3.74
N GLY A 108 1.90 -2.71 -2.50
CA GLY A 108 2.94 -1.73 -2.18
C GLY A 108 4.14 -2.44 -1.57
N TYR A 109 5.29 -2.39 -2.23
CA TYR A 109 6.54 -2.98 -1.75
C TYR A 109 7.51 -1.91 -1.25
N ASN A 110 8.06 -2.12 -0.07
CA ASN A 110 9.13 -1.33 0.50
C ASN A 110 10.45 -2.12 0.46
N GLN A 111 11.33 -1.75 -0.46
CA GLN A 111 12.64 -2.40 -0.62
C GLN A 111 13.54 -2.26 0.60
N GLY A 112 13.45 -1.14 1.35
CA GLY A 112 14.34 -0.88 2.49
C GLY A 112 14.08 -1.80 3.68
N ALA A 113 12.83 -2.22 3.87
CA ALA A 113 12.41 -3.12 4.94
C ALA A 113 12.15 -4.56 4.44
N ASP A 114 12.27 -4.81 3.13
CA ASP A 114 11.81 -6.04 2.47
C ASP A 114 10.39 -6.44 2.92
N SER A 115 9.49 -5.46 2.95
CA SER A 115 8.11 -5.66 3.39
C SER A 115 7.13 -5.19 2.33
N ALA A 116 5.91 -5.71 2.37
CA ALA A 116 4.86 -5.27 1.48
C ALA A 116 3.50 -5.21 2.17
N VAL A 117 2.62 -4.39 1.60
CA VAL A 117 1.20 -4.35 1.93
C VAL A 117 0.41 -4.70 0.68
N MET A 118 -0.40 -5.73 0.77
CA MET A 118 -1.40 -6.06 -0.21
C MET A 118 -2.73 -5.45 0.20
N THR A 119 -3.38 -4.76 -0.71
CA THR A 119 -4.77 -4.31 -0.53
C THR A 119 -5.66 -5.19 -1.39
N VAL A 120 -6.63 -5.85 -0.78
CA VAL A 120 -7.69 -6.57 -1.48
C VAL A 120 -8.92 -5.68 -1.49
N LEU A 121 -9.57 -5.57 -2.64
CA LEU A 121 -10.68 -4.69 -2.90
C LEU A 121 -11.82 -5.49 -3.54
N ASN A 122 -13.05 -5.25 -3.09
CA ASN A 122 -14.27 -5.70 -3.76
C ASN A 122 -15.07 -4.47 -4.19
N HIS A 123 -15.12 -4.21 -5.50
CA HIS A 123 -15.75 -3.04 -6.08
C HIS A 123 -17.27 -3.06 -5.93
N GLN A 124 -17.90 -4.23 -6.02
CA GLN A 124 -19.34 -4.37 -5.88
C GLN A 124 -19.82 -4.03 -4.47
N LEU A 125 -19.09 -4.51 -3.46
CA LEU A 125 -19.43 -4.30 -2.06
C LEU A 125 -18.86 -3.00 -1.48
N GLN A 126 -18.02 -2.30 -2.24
CA GLN A 126 -17.27 -1.13 -1.79
C GLN A 126 -16.49 -1.44 -0.49
N GLN A 127 -15.74 -2.55 -0.52
CA GLN A 127 -15.03 -3.09 0.64
C GLN A 127 -13.55 -3.28 0.37
N ASP A 128 -12.70 -3.05 1.37
CA ASP A 128 -11.28 -3.32 1.31
C ASP A 128 -10.71 -3.93 2.60
N ALA A 129 -9.58 -4.63 2.45
CA ALA A 129 -8.77 -5.13 3.56
C ALA A 129 -7.29 -5.11 3.19
N TRP A 130 -6.43 -4.95 4.19
CA TRP A 130 -4.98 -4.86 4.03
C TRP A 130 -4.28 -6.06 4.65
N PHE A 131 -3.24 -6.56 3.99
CA PHE A 131 -2.45 -7.71 4.42
C PHE A 131 -0.96 -7.36 4.35
N GLY A 132 -0.27 -7.44 5.48
CA GLY A 132 1.16 -7.16 5.59
C GLY A 132 2.00 -8.42 5.39
N TYR A 133 3.15 -8.26 4.74
CA TYR A 133 4.13 -9.31 4.51
C TYR A 133 5.54 -8.78 4.80
N ASP A 134 6.39 -9.64 5.33
CA ASP A 134 7.82 -9.37 5.54
C ASP A 134 8.66 -10.39 4.76
N HIS A 135 9.92 -10.06 4.49
CA HIS A 135 10.88 -10.90 3.76
C HIS A 135 10.36 -11.34 2.37
N VAL A 136 9.67 -10.43 1.68
CA VAL A 136 8.97 -10.69 0.41
C VAL A 136 9.92 -11.13 -0.69
N SER A 137 11.13 -10.60 -0.70
CA SER A 137 12.12 -10.93 -1.71
C SER A 137 12.63 -12.37 -1.60
N ALA A 138 12.70 -12.92 -0.39
CA ALA A 138 13.30 -14.20 -0.08
C ALA A 138 12.34 -15.39 -0.15
N ILE A 139 11.03 -15.14 -0.03
CA ILE A 139 10.02 -16.19 0.11
C ILE A 139 9.15 -16.24 -1.15
N VAL A 140 9.22 -17.38 -1.85
CA VAL A 140 8.44 -17.63 -3.07
C VAL A 140 6.97 -17.87 -2.76
N ASN A 141 6.67 -18.59 -1.67
CA ASN A 141 5.31 -18.89 -1.21
C ASN A 141 5.12 -18.32 0.20
N GLN A 142 4.34 -17.25 0.27
CA GLN A 142 3.98 -16.60 1.52
C GLN A 142 2.90 -17.42 2.22
N GLY A 143 3.07 -17.59 3.54
CA GLY A 143 2.08 -18.27 4.38
C GLY A 143 0.72 -17.54 4.40
N PRO A 144 -0.30 -18.16 5.01
CA PRO A 144 -1.60 -17.52 5.19
C PRO A 144 -1.46 -16.24 6.03
N VAL A 145 -2.14 -15.16 5.63
CA VAL A 145 -2.24 -13.90 6.39
C VAL A 145 -3.69 -13.54 6.60
N GLY A 146 -4.03 -13.18 7.84
CA GLY A 146 -5.40 -12.95 8.29
C GLY A 146 -5.87 -14.01 9.29
N PRO A 147 -7.16 -14.02 9.65
CA PRO A 147 -8.22 -13.14 9.13
C PRO A 147 -8.01 -11.67 9.51
N ASN A 148 -8.15 -10.77 8.53
CA ASN A 148 -8.08 -9.33 8.73
C ASN A 148 -9.46 -8.68 8.60
N PRO A 149 -9.73 -7.61 9.38
CA PRO A 149 -10.98 -6.87 9.28
C PRO A 149 -11.16 -6.25 7.89
N VAL A 150 -12.41 -6.17 7.46
CA VAL A 150 -12.82 -5.52 6.21
C VAL A 150 -13.47 -4.18 6.53
N TYR A 151 -13.22 -3.18 5.69
CA TYR A 151 -13.69 -1.81 5.85
C TYR A 151 -14.55 -1.40 4.66
N SER A 152 -15.43 -0.42 4.86
CA SER A 152 -16.12 0.24 3.75
C SER A 152 -15.23 1.31 3.15
N ILE A 153 -15.06 1.28 1.84
CA ILE A 153 -14.34 2.31 1.09
C ILE A 153 -15.03 3.65 1.32
N GLY A 154 -14.24 4.67 1.66
CA GLY A 154 -14.76 6.04 1.83
C GLY A 154 -15.52 6.28 3.14
N SER A 155 -15.48 5.36 4.11
CA SER A 155 -16.01 5.59 5.47
C SER A 155 -15.14 6.56 6.29
N VAL A 156 -15.04 7.81 5.83
CA VAL A 156 -14.68 8.95 6.68
C VAL A 156 -16.00 9.44 7.28
N SER A 157 -16.29 9.10 8.53
CA SER A 157 -17.54 9.51 9.17
C SER A 157 -17.50 11.02 9.45
N THR A 158 -18.19 11.84 8.67
CA THR A 158 -18.42 13.24 9.04
C THR A 158 -19.40 13.27 10.22
N THR A 159 -18.89 13.35 11.44
CA THR A 159 -19.72 13.82 12.56
C THR A 159 -19.96 15.30 12.34
N SER A 160 -21.11 15.64 11.77
CA SER A 160 -21.67 16.97 11.90
C SER A 160 -21.98 17.18 13.37
N ASP A 161 -21.08 17.87 14.08
CA ASP A 161 -21.42 18.51 15.35
C ASP A 161 -22.46 19.60 15.04
N GLU A 162 -23.73 19.20 15.00
CA GLU A 162 -24.85 20.12 15.22
C GLU A 162 -24.75 20.56 16.69
N SER A 163 -23.94 21.59 16.92
CA SER A 163 -24.08 22.43 18.10
C SER A 163 -25.35 23.25 17.92
N GLU A 164 -26.45 22.75 18.50
CA GLU A 164 -27.59 23.58 18.88
C GLU A 164 -27.09 24.68 19.82
N GLU A 165 -26.94 25.89 19.29
CA GLU A 165 -26.85 27.10 20.11
C GLU A 165 -28.29 27.47 20.51
N GLN A 166 -28.64 27.19 21.78
CA GLN A 166 -29.81 27.73 22.48
C GLN A 166 -29.49 29.09 23.11
#